data_AF-A0A7L2P371-F1
#
_entry.id   AF-A0A7L2P371-F1
#
_cell.length_a   1.000
_cell.length_b   1.000
_cell.length_c   1.000
_cell.angle_alpha   90.00
_cell.angle_beta   90.00
_cell.angle_gamma   90.00
#
_symmetry.space_group_name_H-M   'P 1'
#
loop_
_entity.id
_entity.type
_entity.pdbx_description
1 polymer ?
#
loop_
_entity_poly.entity_id
_entity_poly.type
_entity_poly.pdbx_seq_one_letter_code
_entity_poly.pdbx_strand_id
1 'polypeptide(L)'
;LERRLRELQDELRRRGPALAALREQALPGDAARVPEAVPGLAERLEELERRHRELEERAELRRLELRDALGLFAARSEADACGLWVGEREQWLLSMEIPERIEDLEVVQQRFETLEPELAALAARVASVGRVTQELQGSGDRNRESARETWEQLRDRWERFRALAESKKVALTAALNIHNFRLECHETRGWMREKTAAIEATRGLGRDLAGITALQGKLSGMGRDLDAIQGKLRELRAEGEKLQGEQPERAPEIREGLAGLEAEWDALRRCHRSREESLGQARRLQGFLRDLAALQAWLSRTRAAAGSEDVPASLAEAEGSLRQHESLRTEISHYGADYRSARAAGREVTAGQTDAQSLSLLQRLEALDADWEELGRVWEKRQRLLAQAVAFHVFLRDAKQVEGTLGKQEHTLAHTEMPGTVPGAEAAVRRLEEFLGALDTGAERVRALTDTGRKLLDEGGVHAEKVRETVESVESRHQKIRESAQELLGRLRDNWELQKFLQDGQELTLWLNEKLPVARDVSYEGTRDLQGKWQKHQAFTAELAANRGWLEALEKDGEQLARARPALAGQVTARCQELRALWAQVEAAAAAKGRGLAEAA
;
A
#
# COMPACT_ATOMS: atom_id res chain seq x y z
N LEU A 1 29.69 -79.73 -74.30
CA LEU A 1 30.91 -79.44 -75.10
C LEU A 1 32.15 -79.28 -74.20
N GLU A 2 32.06 -78.54 -73.08
CA GLU A 2 33.23 -78.32 -72.19
C GLU A 2 33.82 -79.60 -71.65
N ARG A 3 32.96 -80.51 -71.17
CA ARG A 3 33.38 -81.82 -70.67
C ARG A 3 34.23 -82.58 -71.69
N ARG A 4 33.80 -82.61 -72.96
CA ARG A 4 34.54 -83.27 -74.05
C ARG A 4 35.88 -82.58 -74.35
N LEU A 5 35.93 -81.25 -74.23
CA LEU A 5 37.18 -80.49 -74.41
C LEU A 5 38.16 -80.73 -73.26
N ARG A 6 37.68 -80.79 -72.01
CA ARG A 6 38.50 -81.15 -70.84
C ARG A 6 39.07 -82.57 -70.99
N GLU A 7 38.25 -83.52 -71.41
CA GLU A 7 38.67 -84.90 -71.70
C GLU A 7 39.77 -84.93 -72.80
N LEU A 8 39.62 -84.14 -73.88
CA LEU A 8 40.63 -84.01 -74.94
C LEU A 8 41.92 -83.32 -74.45
N GLN A 9 41.82 -82.28 -73.63
CA GLN A 9 42.98 -81.59 -73.04
C GLN A 9 43.74 -82.48 -72.06
N ASP A 10 43.03 -83.27 -71.26
CA ASP A 10 43.63 -84.25 -70.36
C ASP A 10 44.32 -85.37 -71.16
N GLU A 11 43.73 -85.79 -72.28
CA GLU A 11 44.38 -86.73 -73.19
C GLU A 11 45.65 -86.12 -73.82
N LEU A 12 45.59 -84.87 -74.33
CA LEU A 12 46.75 -84.16 -74.85
C LEU A 12 47.87 -84.05 -73.79
N ARG A 13 47.54 -83.61 -72.56
CA ARG A 13 48.50 -83.54 -71.44
C ARG A 13 49.14 -84.88 -71.12
N ARG A 14 48.40 -85.99 -71.23
CA ARG A 14 48.93 -87.35 -71.03
C ARG A 14 49.86 -87.80 -72.16
N ARG A 15 49.68 -87.28 -73.37
CA ARG A 15 50.52 -87.61 -74.55
C ARG A 15 51.81 -86.80 -74.60
N GLY A 16 51.86 -85.61 -73.99
CA GLY A 16 53.07 -84.78 -73.90
C GLY A 16 54.30 -85.51 -73.32
N PRO A 17 54.20 -86.15 -72.13
CA PRO A 17 55.30 -86.94 -71.57
C PRO A 17 55.71 -88.14 -72.43
N ALA A 18 54.76 -88.77 -73.13
CA ALA A 18 55.07 -89.88 -74.04
C ALA A 18 55.83 -89.39 -75.29
N LEU A 19 55.52 -88.20 -75.81
CA LEU A 19 56.27 -87.56 -76.89
C LEU A 19 57.68 -87.12 -76.44
N ALA A 20 57.82 -86.59 -75.23
CA ALA A 20 59.12 -86.26 -74.64
C ALA A 20 60.00 -87.51 -74.45
N ALA A 21 59.42 -88.61 -73.97
CA ALA A 21 60.11 -89.89 -73.85
C ALA A 21 60.50 -90.48 -75.22
N LEU A 22 59.64 -90.34 -76.24
CA LEU A 22 59.97 -90.72 -77.62
C LEU A 22 61.12 -89.87 -78.18
N ARG A 23 61.20 -88.58 -77.83
CA ARG A 23 62.33 -87.71 -78.19
C ARG A 23 63.63 -88.16 -77.53
N GLU A 24 63.60 -88.44 -76.23
CA GLU A 24 64.78 -88.92 -75.49
C GLU A 24 65.26 -90.29 -75.99
N GLN A 25 64.35 -91.20 -76.36
CA GLN A 25 64.70 -92.51 -76.92
C GLN A 25 65.25 -92.42 -78.34
N ALA A 26 64.73 -91.50 -79.16
CA ALA A 26 65.16 -91.32 -80.55
C ALA A 26 66.46 -90.51 -80.68
N LEU A 27 66.75 -89.62 -79.72
CA LEU A 27 67.91 -88.73 -79.69
C LEU A 27 68.51 -88.64 -78.27
N PRO A 28 69.08 -89.74 -77.73
CA PRO A 28 69.76 -89.71 -76.44
C PRO A 28 70.99 -88.80 -76.55
N GLY A 29 71.13 -87.86 -75.63
CA GLY A 29 72.12 -86.79 -75.69
C GLY A 29 73.57 -87.26 -75.75
N ASP A 30 74.08 -87.44 -76.97
CA ASP A 30 75.44 -87.11 -77.41
C ASP A 30 75.49 -87.28 -78.95
N ALA A 31 75.70 -86.17 -79.66
CA ALA A 31 75.47 -86.02 -81.10
C ALA A 31 76.48 -86.76 -82.02
N ALA A 32 77.02 -87.92 -81.62
CA ALA A 32 78.09 -88.58 -82.36
C ALA A 32 77.72 -89.92 -83.01
N ARG A 33 76.69 -90.64 -82.56
CA ARG A 33 76.26 -91.91 -83.20
C ARG A 33 74.77 -92.20 -82.97
N VAL A 34 73.92 -91.47 -83.68
CA VAL A 34 72.56 -91.97 -83.96
C VAL A 34 72.69 -92.95 -85.13
N PRO A 35 72.28 -94.23 -85.02
CA PRO A 35 72.30 -95.15 -86.15
C PRO A 35 71.45 -94.58 -87.30
N GLU A 36 71.95 -94.68 -88.53
CA GLU A 36 71.24 -94.42 -89.81
C GLU A 36 70.06 -95.41 -90.05
N ALA A 37 69.31 -95.78 -89.00
CA ALA A 37 68.32 -96.85 -89.06
C ALA A 37 66.96 -96.39 -89.64
N VAL A 38 66.66 -95.09 -89.67
CA VAL A 38 65.45 -94.56 -90.34
C VAL A 38 65.70 -93.13 -90.86
N PRO A 39 65.84 -92.93 -92.19
CA PRO A 39 65.90 -91.60 -92.80
C PRO A 39 64.64 -90.78 -92.46
N GLY A 40 64.81 -89.53 -92.03
CA GLY A 40 63.70 -88.61 -91.73
C GLY A 40 63.02 -88.76 -90.36
N LEU A 41 63.58 -89.55 -89.43
CA LEU A 41 63.01 -89.74 -88.09
C LEU A 41 62.94 -88.44 -87.27
N ALA A 42 64.00 -87.62 -87.29
CA ALA A 42 64.05 -86.34 -86.58
C ALA A 42 62.99 -85.35 -87.11
N GLU A 43 62.85 -85.24 -88.44
CA GLU A 43 61.84 -84.41 -89.09
C GLU A 43 60.41 -84.86 -88.73
N ARG A 44 60.16 -86.18 -88.66
CA ARG A 44 58.86 -86.72 -88.24
C ARG A 44 58.56 -86.44 -86.77
N LEU A 45 59.58 -86.43 -85.91
CA LEU A 45 59.43 -86.18 -84.48
C LEU A 45 59.18 -84.69 -84.20
N GLU A 46 59.90 -83.80 -84.88
CA GLU A 46 59.62 -82.36 -84.87
C GLU A 46 58.23 -82.04 -85.43
N GLU A 47 57.79 -82.70 -86.50
CA GLU A 47 56.44 -82.55 -87.05
C GLU A 47 55.36 -83.02 -86.07
N LEU A 48 55.59 -84.12 -85.33
CA LEU A 48 54.69 -84.62 -84.29
C LEU A 48 54.58 -83.65 -83.10
N GLU A 49 55.71 -83.10 -82.64
CA GLU A 49 55.73 -82.08 -81.58
C GLU A 49 55.12 -80.76 -82.02
N ARG A 50 55.32 -80.36 -83.29
CA ARG A 50 54.68 -79.20 -83.89
C ARG A 50 53.17 -79.38 -83.93
N ARG A 51 52.68 -80.53 -84.41
CA ARG A 51 51.24 -80.87 -84.42
C ARG A 51 50.65 -80.98 -83.02
N HIS A 52 51.40 -81.49 -82.05
CA HIS A 52 50.96 -81.55 -80.66
C HIS A 52 50.79 -80.15 -80.06
N ARG A 53 51.78 -79.26 -80.25
CA ARG A 53 51.68 -77.84 -79.87
C ARG A 53 50.52 -77.14 -80.56
N GLU A 54 50.34 -77.34 -81.87
CA GLU A 54 49.18 -76.79 -82.60
C GLU A 54 47.84 -77.31 -82.05
N LEU A 55 47.77 -78.58 -81.65
CA LEU A 55 46.56 -79.16 -81.02
C LEU A 55 46.32 -78.59 -79.62
N GLU A 56 47.36 -78.38 -78.82
CA GLU A 56 47.28 -77.73 -77.50
C GLU A 56 46.83 -76.27 -77.64
N GLU A 57 47.42 -75.51 -78.56
CA GLU A 57 47.03 -74.13 -78.88
C GLU A 57 45.58 -74.06 -79.36
N ARG A 58 45.15 -74.96 -80.26
CA ARG A 58 43.75 -75.03 -80.73
C ARG A 58 42.80 -75.47 -79.62
N ALA A 59 43.20 -76.37 -78.73
CA ALA A 59 42.38 -76.80 -77.60
C ALA A 59 42.22 -75.69 -76.56
N GLU A 60 43.28 -74.92 -76.28
CA GLU A 60 43.23 -73.74 -75.41
C GLU A 60 42.41 -72.61 -76.03
N LEU A 61 42.58 -72.33 -77.34
CA LEU A 61 41.72 -71.39 -78.07
C LEU A 61 40.25 -71.81 -77.97
N ARG A 62 39.95 -73.10 -78.20
CA ARG A 62 38.60 -73.65 -78.08
C ARG A 62 38.05 -73.56 -76.66
N ARG A 63 38.92 -73.65 -75.64
CA ARG A 63 38.54 -73.52 -74.22
C ARG A 63 38.13 -72.09 -73.91
N LEU A 64 38.91 -71.11 -74.38
CA LEU A 64 38.60 -69.70 -74.26
C LEU A 64 37.29 -69.37 -74.98
N GLU A 65 37.13 -69.79 -76.24
CA GLU A 65 35.88 -69.61 -77.01
C GLU A 65 34.65 -70.16 -76.29
N LEU A 66 34.78 -71.34 -75.68
CA LEU A 66 33.67 -72.02 -75.04
C LEU A 66 33.34 -71.43 -73.66
N ARG A 67 34.36 -71.00 -72.90
CA ARG A 67 34.19 -70.20 -71.68
C ARG A 67 33.49 -68.89 -72.01
N ASP A 68 33.93 -68.21 -73.05
CA ASP A 68 33.37 -66.93 -73.46
C ASP A 68 31.92 -67.09 -73.95
N ALA A 69 31.61 -68.18 -74.67
CA ALA A 69 30.24 -68.53 -75.08
C ALA A 69 29.33 -68.86 -73.88
N LEU A 70 29.84 -69.54 -72.85
CA LEU A 70 29.10 -69.81 -71.62
C LEU A 70 28.90 -68.55 -70.78
N GLY A 71 29.91 -67.69 -70.70
CA GLY A 71 29.80 -66.37 -70.07
C GLY A 71 28.72 -65.53 -70.76
N LEU A 72 28.71 -65.50 -72.09
CA LEU A 72 27.68 -64.81 -72.87
C LEU A 72 26.28 -65.40 -72.64
N PHE A 73 26.15 -66.73 -72.61
CA PHE A 73 24.88 -67.39 -72.33
C PHE A 73 24.36 -67.07 -70.93
N ALA A 74 25.23 -67.15 -69.91
CA ALA A 74 24.87 -66.81 -68.54
C ALA A 74 24.48 -65.33 -68.42
N ALA A 75 25.23 -64.42 -69.06
CA ALA A 75 24.91 -63.00 -69.09
C ALA A 75 23.54 -62.73 -69.75
N ARG A 76 23.23 -63.38 -70.88
CA ARG A 76 21.93 -63.26 -71.55
C ARG A 76 20.79 -63.81 -70.70
N SER A 77 20.95 -65.01 -70.14
CA SER A 77 19.93 -65.61 -69.26
C SER A 77 19.66 -64.75 -68.03
N GLU A 78 20.71 -64.18 -67.43
CA GLU A 78 20.60 -63.30 -66.27
C GLU A 78 19.97 -61.95 -66.66
N ALA A 79 20.31 -61.40 -67.83
CA ALA A 79 19.70 -60.19 -68.36
C ALA A 79 18.21 -60.38 -68.66
N ASP A 80 17.80 -61.52 -69.23
CA ASP A 80 16.40 -61.86 -69.47
C ASP A 80 15.63 -61.98 -68.14
N ALA A 81 16.21 -62.67 -67.15
CA ALA A 81 15.61 -62.80 -65.82
C ALA A 81 15.45 -61.45 -65.11
N CYS A 82 16.46 -60.58 -65.21
CA CYS A 82 16.36 -59.20 -64.72
C CYS A 82 15.30 -58.41 -65.48
N GLY A 83 15.23 -58.57 -66.81
CA GLY A 83 14.27 -57.89 -67.68
C GLY A 83 12.82 -58.27 -67.39
N LEU A 84 12.54 -59.54 -67.11
CA LEU A 84 11.21 -60.02 -66.70
C LEU A 84 10.78 -59.41 -65.37
N TRP A 85 11.64 -59.48 -64.36
CA TRP A 85 11.36 -58.89 -63.05
C TRP A 85 11.12 -57.38 -63.15
N VAL A 86 11.95 -56.67 -63.93
CA VAL A 86 11.75 -55.23 -64.16
C VAL A 86 10.40 -54.97 -64.80
N GLY A 87 9.99 -55.76 -65.81
CA GLY A 87 8.69 -55.58 -66.46
C GLY A 87 7.50 -55.71 -65.51
N GLU A 88 7.52 -56.70 -64.62
CA GLU A 88 6.45 -56.91 -63.64
C GLU A 88 6.36 -55.75 -62.63
N ARG A 89 7.50 -55.33 -62.08
CA ARG A 89 7.55 -54.21 -61.12
C ARG A 89 7.29 -52.85 -61.76
N GLU A 90 7.74 -52.66 -62.99
CA GLU A 90 7.49 -51.45 -63.80
C GLU A 90 5.99 -51.28 -64.04
N GLN A 91 5.27 -52.35 -64.38
CA GLN A 91 3.81 -52.30 -64.54
C GLN A 91 3.12 -51.92 -63.22
N TRP A 92 3.57 -52.48 -62.09
CA TRP A 92 3.05 -52.11 -60.78
C TRP A 92 3.27 -50.61 -60.49
N LEU A 93 4.49 -50.09 -60.66
CA LEU A 93 4.80 -48.68 -60.44
C LEU A 93 4.02 -47.73 -61.38
N LEU A 94 3.84 -48.12 -62.64
CA LEU A 94 3.03 -47.36 -63.60
C LEU A 94 1.56 -47.32 -63.19
N SER A 95 1.01 -48.43 -62.66
CA SER A 95 -0.37 -48.50 -62.16
C SER A 95 -0.56 -47.90 -60.76
N MET A 96 0.53 -47.62 -60.04
CA MET A 96 0.48 -47.09 -58.68
C MET A 96 0.07 -45.62 -58.70
N GLU A 97 -1.12 -45.34 -58.20
CA GLU A 97 -1.58 -44.00 -57.84
C GLU A 97 -1.17 -43.68 -56.40
N ILE A 98 -0.83 -42.42 -56.14
CA ILE A 98 -0.50 -41.96 -54.79
C ILE A 98 -1.81 -41.54 -54.12
N PRO A 99 -2.28 -42.26 -53.09
CA PRO A 99 -3.55 -41.97 -52.45
C PRO A 99 -3.50 -40.66 -51.66
N GLU A 100 -4.66 -40.00 -51.50
CA GLU A 100 -4.78 -38.83 -50.61
C GLU A 100 -5.11 -39.20 -49.16
N ARG A 101 -5.66 -40.41 -48.93
CA ARG A 101 -6.01 -40.91 -47.58
C ARG A 101 -4.78 -41.49 -46.91
N ILE A 102 -4.61 -41.20 -45.62
CA ILE A 102 -3.42 -41.62 -44.88
C ILE A 102 -3.32 -43.13 -44.73
N GLU A 103 -4.44 -43.82 -44.48
CA GLU A 103 -4.42 -45.26 -44.28
C GLU A 103 -3.95 -45.97 -45.56
N ASP A 104 -4.40 -45.48 -46.72
CA ASP A 104 -4.01 -46.01 -48.02
C ASP A 104 -2.58 -45.60 -48.39
N LEU A 105 -2.15 -44.39 -48.02
CA LEU A 105 -0.81 -43.87 -48.26
C LEU A 105 0.24 -44.64 -47.47
N GLU A 106 -0.03 -44.98 -46.20
CA GLU A 106 0.82 -45.82 -45.36
C GLU A 106 0.95 -47.24 -45.94
N VAL A 107 -0.14 -47.81 -46.47
CA VAL A 107 -0.10 -49.12 -47.15
C VAL A 107 0.79 -49.05 -48.40
N VAL A 108 0.67 -48.00 -49.21
CA VAL A 108 1.54 -47.82 -50.39
C VAL A 108 3.00 -47.60 -49.97
N GLN A 109 3.26 -46.85 -48.90
CA GLN A 109 4.60 -46.66 -48.33
C GLN A 109 5.22 -47.99 -47.90
N GLN A 110 4.52 -48.79 -47.10
CA GLN A 110 5.03 -50.10 -46.65
C GLN A 110 5.35 -51.00 -47.84
N ARG A 111 4.50 -51.02 -48.87
CA ARG A 111 4.76 -51.79 -50.10
C ARG A 111 5.99 -51.25 -50.84
N PHE A 112 6.19 -49.94 -50.89
CA PHE A 112 7.36 -49.33 -51.50
C PHE A 112 8.64 -49.63 -50.71
N GLU A 113 8.59 -49.62 -49.38
CA GLU A 113 9.72 -50.01 -48.51
C GLU A 113 10.14 -51.47 -48.73
N THR A 114 9.19 -52.37 -49.04
CA THR A 114 9.54 -53.75 -49.45
C THR A 114 10.19 -53.84 -50.83
N LEU A 115 9.95 -52.87 -51.72
CA LEU A 115 10.59 -52.82 -53.04
C LEU A 115 12.06 -52.41 -52.94
N GLU A 116 12.44 -51.54 -52.00
CA GLU A 116 13.81 -51.03 -51.85
C GLU A 116 14.90 -52.12 -51.73
N PRO A 117 14.78 -53.14 -50.87
CA PRO A 117 15.77 -54.22 -50.81
C PRO A 117 15.78 -55.05 -52.10
N GLU A 118 14.64 -55.20 -52.78
CA GLU A 118 14.57 -55.90 -54.07
C GLU A 118 15.30 -55.10 -55.17
N LEU A 119 15.18 -53.76 -55.17
CA LEU A 119 15.93 -52.88 -56.07
C LEU A 119 17.44 -53.02 -55.86
N ALA A 120 17.90 -53.06 -54.60
CA ALA A 120 19.31 -53.23 -54.28
C ALA A 120 19.84 -54.59 -54.77
N ALA A 121 19.06 -55.66 -54.57
CA ALA A 121 19.40 -57.00 -55.06
C ALA A 121 19.46 -57.03 -56.60
N LEU A 122 18.51 -56.40 -57.29
CA LEU A 122 18.53 -56.31 -58.75
C LEU A 122 19.73 -55.49 -59.25
N ALA A 123 20.06 -54.37 -58.60
CA ALA A 123 21.22 -53.55 -58.96
C ALA A 123 22.52 -54.36 -58.93
N ALA A 124 22.69 -55.23 -57.93
CA ALA A 124 23.84 -56.13 -57.82
C ALA A 124 23.89 -57.16 -58.97
N ARG A 125 22.74 -57.71 -59.37
CA ARG A 125 22.62 -58.65 -60.49
C ARG A 125 22.92 -57.99 -61.83
N VAL A 126 22.37 -56.82 -62.08
CA VAL A 126 22.67 -55.98 -63.26
C VAL A 126 24.17 -55.68 -63.31
N ALA A 127 24.78 -55.22 -62.21
CA ALA A 127 26.22 -55.00 -62.15
C ALA A 127 27.04 -56.27 -62.45
N SER A 128 26.56 -57.45 -62.05
CA SER A 128 27.20 -58.73 -62.39
C SER A 128 27.20 -59.02 -63.89
N VAL A 129 26.10 -58.77 -64.60
CA VAL A 129 26.03 -58.88 -66.07
C VAL A 129 27.02 -57.91 -66.74
N GLY A 130 27.15 -56.70 -66.21
CA GLY A 130 28.13 -55.72 -66.67
C GLY A 130 29.57 -56.21 -66.52
N ARG A 131 29.93 -56.83 -65.38
CA ARG A 131 31.25 -57.44 -65.17
C ARG A 131 31.55 -58.55 -66.17
N VAL A 132 30.61 -59.48 -66.38
CA VAL A 132 30.77 -60.56 -67.37
C VAL A 132 30.97 -59.99 -68.77
N THR A 133 30.25 -58.93 -69.13
CA THR A 133 30.41 -58.24 -70.41
C THR A 133 31.80 -57.61 -70.57
N GLN A 134 32.37 -57.07 -69.48
CA GLN A 134 33.73 -56.53 -69.46
C GLN A 134 34.79 -57.63 -69.64
N GLU A 135 34.62 -58.79 -69.00
CA GLU A 135 35.50 -59.96 -69.15
C GLU A 135 35.50 -60.49 -70.60
N LEU A 136 34.38 -60.34 -71.32
CA LEU A 136 34.23 -60.78 -72.72
C LEU A 136 34.81 -59.80 -73.76
N GLN A 137 35.40 -58.66 -73.36
CA GLN A 137 35.99 -57.68 -74.27
C GLN A 137 37.15 -58.25 -75.12
N GLY A 138 37.89 -59.23 -74.59
CA GLY A 138 38.98 -59.91 -75.28
C GLY A 138 38.54 -61.10 -76.15
N SER A 139 37.24 -61.41 -76.19
CA SER A 139 36.69 -62.51 -76.99
C SER A 139 36.51 -62.13 -78.47
N GLY A 140 36.21 -63.10 -79.33
CA GLY A 140 35.97 -62.85 -80.75
C GLY A 140 34.84 -61.83 -81.00
N ASP A 141 34.95 -61.08 -82.11
CA ASP A 141 34.13 -59.89 -82.40
C ASP A 141 32.62 -60.12 -82.20
N ARG A 142 32.09 -61.27 -82.63
CA ARG A 142 30.67 -61.63 -82.51
C ARG A 142 30.19 -61.80 -81.06
N ASN A 143 31.00 -62.41 -80.19
CA ASN A 143 30.65 -62.59 -78.78
C ASN A 143 30.74 -61.27 -78.01
N ARG A 144 31.76 -60.46 -78.33
CA ARG A 144 31.95 -59.12 -77.77
C ARG A 144 30.78 -58.19 -78.11
N GLU A 145 30.40 -58.13 -79.39
CA GLU A 145 29.28 -57.30 -79.85
C GLU A 145 27.97 -57.74 -79.21
N SER A 146 27.70 -59.05 -79.16
CA SER A 146 26.49 -59.53 -78.51
C SER A 146 26.46 -59.29 -77.00
N ALA A 147 27.56 -59.49 -76.29
CA ALA A 147 27.62 -59.25 -74.84
C ALA A 147 27.34 -57.76 -74.56
N ARG A 148 27.94 -56.89 -75.39
CA ARG A 148 27.73 -55.45 -75.33
C ARG A 148 26.27 -55.07 -75.56
N GLU A 149 25.63 -55.60 -76.60
CA GLU A 149 24.22 -55.32 -76.89
C GLU A 149 23.30 -55.77 -75.74
N THR A 150 23.52 -56.98 -75.21
CA THR A 150 22.76 -57.52 -74.07
C THR A 150 22.91 -56.62 -72.83
N TRP A 151 24.12 -56.16 -72.54
CA TRP A 151 24.39 -55.26 -71.43
C TRP A 151 23.77 -53.88 -71.63
N GLU A 152 23.91 -53.29 -72.81
CA GLU A 152 23.36 -51.97 -73.12
C GLU A 152 21.82 -51.99 -73.00
N GLN A 153 21.15 -53.01 -73.54
CA GLN A 153 19.70 -53.16 -73.42
C GLN A 153 19.25 -53.32 -71.96
N LEU A 154 19.93 -54.16 -71.17
CA LEU A 154 19.62 -54.36 -69.76
C LEU A 154 19.85 -53.09 -68.95
N ARG A 155 21.00 -52.42 -69.15
CA ARG A 155 21.37 -51.18 -68.47
C ARG A 155 20.35 -50.08 -68.75
N ASP A 156 20.00 -49.85 -70.01
CA ASP A 156 19.07 -48.79 -70.40
C ASP A 156 17.65 -49.07 -69.86
N ARG A 157 17.25 -50.35 -69.74
CA ARG A 157 15.99 -50.72 -69.09
C ARG A 157 16.04 -50.52 -67.57
N TRP A 158 17.13 -50.93 -66.93
CA TRP A 158 17.36 -50.75 -65.50
C TRP A 158 17.38 -49.27 -65.11
N GLU A 159 18.09 -48.41 -65.86
CA GLU A 159 18.17 -46.98 -65.60
C GLU A 159 16.80 -46.29 -65.69
N ARG A 160 16.00 -46.63 -66.72
CA ARG A 160 14.62 -46.13 -66.84
C ARG A 160 13.74 -46.55 -65.68
N PHE A 161 13.77 -47.83 -65.32
CA PHE A 161 12.99 -48.34 -64.19
C PHE A 161 13.44 -47.74 -62.86
N ARG A 162 14.75 -47.58 -62.64
CA ARG A 162 15.30 -46.90 -61.46
C ARG A 162 14.84 -45.45 -61.38
N ALA A 163 14.83 -44.73 -62.50
CA ALA A 163 14.31 -43.36 -62.56
C ALA A 163 12.82 -43.30 -62.23
N LEU A 164 12.02 -44.26 -62.72
CA LEU A 164 10.60 -44.38 -62.37
C LEU A 164 10.38 -44.66 -60.89
N ALA A 165 11.11 -45.62 -60.32
CA ALA A 165 11.04 -45.93 -58.88
C ALA A 165 11.42 -44.72 -58.04
N GLU A 166 12.51 -44.03 -58.37
CA GLU A 166 12.94 -42.82 -57.66
C GLU A 166 11.89 -41.70 -57.75
N SER A 167 11.31 -41.49 -58.94
CA SER A 167 10.23 -40.50 -59.12
C SER A 167 9.00 -40.84 -58.26
N LYS A 168 8.61 -42.11 -58.18
CA LYS A 168 7.49 -42.57 -57.33
C LYS A 168 7.82 -42.43 -55.85
N LYS A 169 9.06 -42.71 -55.43
CA LYS A 169 9.54 -42.52 -54.06
C LYS A 169 9.44 -41.05 -53.65
N VAL A 170 9.98 -40.14 -54.47
CA VAL A 170 9.94 -38.70 -54.21
C VAL A 170 8.50 -38.22 -54.08
N ALA A 171 7.61 -38.65 -54.98
CA ALA A 171 6.21 -38.25 -54.92
C ALA A 171 5.46 -38.84 -53.70
N LEU A 172 5.80 -40.05 -53.26
CA LEU A 172 5.24 -40.67 -52.05
C LEU A 172 5.70 -39.95 -50.79
N THR A 173 7.00 -39.68 -50.66
CA THR A 173 7.56 -38.89 -49.55
C THR A 173 6.97 -37.48 -49.52
N ALA A 174 6.81 -36.85 -50.67
CA ALA A 174 6.15 -35.56 -50.82
C ALA A 174 4.72 -35.58 -50.26
N ALA A 175 3.89 -36.57 -50.63
CA ALA A 175 2.53 -36.72 -50.12
C ALA A 175 2.47 -36.96 -48.60
N LEU A 176 3.39 -37.78 -48.06
CA LEU A 176 3.49 -38.05 -46.63
C LEU A 176 3.85 -36.79 -45.84
N ASN A 177 4.79 -35.99 -46.33
CA ASN A 177 5.19 -34.74 -45.67
C ASN A 177 4.02 -33.74 -45.60
N ILE A 178 3.23 -33.62 -46.68
CA ILE A 178 2.02 -32.78 -46.68
C ILE A 178 1.01 -33.27 -45.65
N HIS A 179 0.79 -34.59 -45.58
CA HIS A 179 -0.15 -35.15 -44.62
C HIS A 179 0.29 -34.87 -43.17
N ASN A 180 1.55 -35.14 -42.84
CA ASN A 180 2.12 -34.87 -41.52
C ASN A 180 1.98 -33.39 -41.14
N PHE A 181 2.30 -32.49 -42.07
CA PHE A 181 2.11 -31.05 -41.87
C PHE A 181 0.65 -30.70 -41.56
N ARG A 182 -0.33 -31.25 -42.30
CA ARG A 182 -1.75 -31.03 -42.01
C ARG A 182 -2.17 -31.55 -40.63
N LEU A 183 -1.67 -32.72 -40.24
CA LEU A 183 -1.95 -33.32 -38.94
C LEU A 183 -1.41 -32.42 -37.82
N GLU A 184 -0.14 -32.03 -37.89
CA GLU A 184 0.47 -31.15 -36.89
C GLU A 184 -0.23 -29.79 -36.82
N CYS A 185 -0.67 -29.23 -37.96
CA CYS A 185 -1.51 -28.04 -37.98
C CYS A 185 -2.83 -28.27 -37.22
N HIS A 186 -3.52 -29.39 -37.46
CA HIS A 186 -4.77 -29.72 -36.79
C HIS A 186 -4.59 -29.90 -35.28
N GLU A 187 -3.57 -30.64 -34.85
CA GLU A 187 -3.25 -30.85 -33.43
C GLU A 187 -2.90 -29.53 -32.72
N THR A 188 -2.06 -28.71 -33.34
CA THR A 188 -1.68 -27.40 -32.78
C THR A 188 -2.89 -26.47 -32.66
N ARG A 189 -3.81 -26.49 -33.64
CA ARG A 189 -5.10 -25.78 -33.53
C ARG A 189 -5.96 -26.32 -32.39
N GLY A 190 -6.04 -27.64 -32.22
CA GLY A 190 -6.74 -28.28 -31.10
C GLY A 190 -6.19 -27.81 -29.75
N TRP A 191 -4.87 -27.78 -29.61
CA TRP A 191 -4.19 -27.31 -28.40
C TRP A 191 -4.49 -25.82 -28.11
N MET A 192 -4.46 -24.96 -29.13
CA MET A 192 -4.83 -23.55 -28.98
C MET A 192 -6.29 -23.34 -28.54
N ARG A 193 -7.22 -24.14 -29.08
CA ARG A 193 -8.64 -24.11 -28.68
C ARG A 193 -8.84 -24.58 -27.25
N GLU A 194 -8.13 -25.62 -26.81
CA GLU A 194 -8.14 -26.09 -25.43
C GLU A 194 -7.69 -24.99 -24.46
N LYS A 195 -6.57 -24.30 -24.77
CA LYS A 195 -6.08 -23.18 -23.95
C LYS A 195 -7.07 -22.02 -23.93
N THR A 196 -7.70 -21.72 -25.06
CA THR A 196 -8.75 -20.70 -25.15
C THR A 196 -9.92 -21.05 -24.24
N ALA A 197 -10.42 -22.29 -24.30
CA ALA A 197 -11.50 -22.77 -23.44
C ALA A 197 -11.12 -22.73 -21.94
N ALA A 198 -9.88 -23.07 -21.60
CA ALA A 198 -9.38 -23.01 -20.24
C ALA A 198 -9.34 -21.57 -19.68
N ILE A 199 -9.03 -20.58 -20.52
CA ILE A 199 -9.09 -19.15 -20.14
C ILE A 199 -10.55 -18.73 -19.97
N GLU A 200 -11.44 -19.11 -20.87
CA GLU A 200 -12.86 -18.76 -20.79
C GLU A 200 -13.57 -19.35 -19.57
N ALA A 201 -13.21 -20.57 -19.18
CA ALA A 201 -13.70 -21.21 -17.96
C ALA A 201 -13.38 -20.40 -16.68
N THR A 202 -12.41 -19.48 -16.72
CA THR A 202 -12.09 -18.60 -15.58
C THR A 202 -13.07 -17.45 -15.41
N ARG A 203 -13.91 -17.12 -16.40
CA ARG A 203 -14.77 -15.91 -16.38
C ARG A 203 -15.77 -15.87 -15.23
N GLY A 204 -16.23 -17.03 -14.74
CA GLY A 204 -17.16 -17.15 -13.61
C GLY A 204 -16.51 -17.26 -12.22
N LEU A 205 -15.18 -17.35 -12.16
CA LEU A 205 -14.44 -17.57 -10.92
C LEU A 205 -13.80 -16.24 -10.48
N GLY A 206 -13.85 -15.95 -9.18
CA GLY A 206 -13.21 -14.78 -8.59
C GLY A 206 -14.15 -13.59 -8.39
N ARG A 207 -14.71 -13.47 -7.18
CA ARG A 207 -15.40 -12.26 -6.71
C ARG A 207 -14.60 -11.47 -5.68
N ASP A 208 -13.61 -12.10 -5.05
CA ASP A 208 -12.78 -11.53 -3.99
C ASP A 208 -11.31 -11.40 -4.43
N LEU A 209 -10.54 -10.61 -3.68
CA LEU A 209 -9.15 -10.30 -4.03
C LEU A 209 -8.25 -11.54 -4.07
N ALA A 210 -8.48 -12.51 -3.18
CA ALA A 210 -7.73 -13.76 -3.14
C ALA A 210 -8.01 -14.62 -4.38
N GLY A 211 -9.29 -14.81 -4.74
CA GLY A 211 -9.68 -15.52 -5.96
C GLY A 211 -9.15 -14.86 -7.23
N ILE A 212 -9.23 -13.53 -7.32
CA ILE A 212 -8.67 -12.77 -8.46
C ILE A 212 -7.15 -12.96 -8.56
N THR A 213 -6.43 -12.89 -7.45
CA THR A 213 -4.97 -13.07 -7.42
C THR A 213 -4.57 -14.49 -7.82
N ALA A 214 -5.30 -15.51 -7.36
CA ALA A 214 -5.08 -16.89 -7.76
C ALA A 214 -5.29 -17.10 -9.27
N LEU A 215 -6.32 -16.47 -9.85
CA LEU A 215 -6.58 -16.53 -11.29
C LEU A 215 -5.53 -15.78 -12.12
N GLN A 216 -5.03 -14.64 -11.63
CA GLN A 216 -3.90 -13.96 -12.25
C GLN A 216 -2.65 -14.83 -12.25
N GLY A 217 -2.36 -15.52 -11.13
CA GLY A 217 -1.28 -16.50 -11.05
C GLY A 217 -1.45 -17.64 -12.05
N LYS A 218 -2.68 -18.15 -12.22
CA LYS A 218 -3.00 -19.19 -13.21
C LYS A 218 -2.78 -18.71 -14.65
N LEU A 219 -3.21 -17.50 -15.00
CA LEU A 219 -3.01 -16.91 -16.34
C LEU A 219 -1.55 -16.59 -16.63
N SER A 220 -0.80 -16.13 -15.63
CA SER A 220 0.65 -15.95 -15.76
C SER A 220 1.37 -17.30 -15.94
N GLY A 221 0.92 -18.33 -15.23
CA GLY A 221 1.42 -19.70 -15.39
C GLY A 221 1.22 -20.29 -16.79
N MET A 222 0.18 -19.86 -17.52
CA MET A 222 -0.05 -20.24 -18.92
C MET A 222 0.97 -19.65 -19.89
N GLY A 223 1.83 -18.69 -19.46
CA GLY A 223 2.85 -18.09 -20.32
C GLY A 223 3.77 -19.13 -20.98
N ARG A 224 4.17 -20.18 -20.25
CA ARG A 224 5.01 -21.26 -20.81
C ARG A 224 4.31 -22.02 -21.94
N ASP A 225 3.01 -22.25 -21.80
CA ASP A 225 2.21 -22.92 -22.83
C ASP A 225 2.11 -22.03 -24.08
N LEU A 226 1.91 -20.72 -23.90
CA LEU A 226 1.87 -19.76 -25.00
C LEU A 226 3.22 -19.67 -25.73
N ASP A 227 4.34 -19.68 -25.00
CA ASP A 227 5.69 -19.68 -25.57
C ASP A 227 5.94 -20.97 -26.39
N ALA A 228 5.51 -22.13 -25.86
CA ALA A 228 5.64 -23.40 -26.55
C ALA A 228 4.77 -23.47 -27.82
N ILE A 229 3.53 -22.99 -27.78
CA ILE A 229 2.67 -22.85 -28.97
C ILE A 229 3.34 -21.93 -29.99
N GLN A 230 3.87 -20.78 -29.56
CA GLN A 230 4.56 -19.86 -30.46
C GLN A 230 5.79 -20.49 -31.11
N GLY A 231 6.54 -21.31 -30.36
CA GLY A 231 7.63 -22.12 -30.90
C GLY A 231 7.15 -23.06 -32.01
N LYS A 232 6.10 -23.84 -31.73
CA LYS A 232 5.53 -24.79 -32.71
C LYS A 232 4.98 -24.09 -33.96
N LEU A 233 4.38 -22.92 -33.82
CA LEU A 233 3.94 -22.10 -34.95
C LEU A 233 5.10 -21.66 -35.86
N ARG A 234 6.28 -21.33 -35.29
CA ARG A 234 7.46 -21.00 -36.09
C ARG A 234 7.99 -22.22 -36.85
N GLU A 235 8.01 -23.38 -36.21
CA GLU A 235 8.41 -24.64 -36.84
C GLU A 235 7.50 -24.98 -38.01
N LEU A 236 6.18 -24.97 -37.80
CA LEU A 236 5.19 -25.25 -38.84
C LEU A 236 5.23 -24.21 -39.97
N ARG A 237 5.47 -22.94 -39.67
CA ARG A 237 5.66 -21.92 -40.71
C ARG A 237 6.87 -22.22 -41.59
N ALA A 238 8.01 -22.56 -40.99
CA ALA A 238 9.23 -22.91 -41.73
C ALA A 238 9.06 -24.19 -42.56
N GLU A 239 8.39 -25.20 -42.00
CA GLU A 239 8.05 -26.43 -42.71
C GLU A 239 7.10 -26.15 -43.88
N GLY A 240 6.05 -25.36 -43.66
CA GLY A 240 5.11 -24.97 -44.70
C GLY A 240 5.78 -24.15 -45.82
N GLU A 241 6.73 -23.28 -45.52
CA GLU A 241 7.53 -22.56 -46.53
C GLU A 241 8.38 -23.51 -47.38
N LYS A 242 9.03 -24.50 -46.74
CA LYS A 242 9.79 -25.54 -47.44
C LYS A 242 8.88 -26.37 -48.35
N LEU A 243 7.75 -26.86 -47.84
CA LEU A 243 6.81 -27.69 -48.60
C LEU A 243 6.19 -26.94 -49.79
N GLN A 244 5.95 -25.63 -49.67
CA GLN A 244 5.51 -24.81 -50.80
C GLN A 244 6.55 -24.72 -51.93
N GLY A 245 7.84 -24.76 -51.60
CA GLY A 245 8.92 -24.79 -52.57
C GLY A 245 9.07 -26.15 -53.26
N GLU A 246 8.88 -27.23 -52.49
CA GLU A 246 8.97 -28.62 -52.99
C GLU A 246 7.72 -29.03 -53.81
N GLN A 247 6.53 -28.51 -53.46
CA GLN A 247 5.24 -28.87 -54.07
C GLN A 247 4.37 -27.61 -54.35
N PRO A 248 4.68 -26.84 -55.41
CA PRO A 248 3.99 -25.60 -55.72
C PRO A 248 2.48 -25.76 -55.97
N GLU A 249 2.05 -26.92 -56.46
CA GLU A 249 0.65 -27.27 -56.73
C GLU A 249 -0.17 -27.43 -55.45
N ARG A 250 0.45 -27.83 -54.33
CA ARG A 250 -0.17 -27.93 -53.00
C ARG A 250 -0.03 -26.65 -52.17
N ALA A 251 0.68 -25.63 -52.68
CA ALA A 251 0.89 -24.37 -51.96
C ALA A 251 -0.38 -23.63 -51.50
N PRO A 252 -1.53 -23.64 -52.22
CA PRO A 252 -2.76 -23.01 -51.75
C PRO A 252 -3.27 -23.60 -50.42
N GLU A 253 -3.25 -24.92 -50.31
CA GLU A 253 -3.68 -25.67 -49.13
C GLU A 253 -2.75 -25.46 -47.94
N ILE A 254 -1.43 -25.49 -48.16
CA ILE A 254 -0.45 -25.20 -47.09
C ILE A 254 -0.68 -23.79 -46.53
N ARG A 255 -0.91 -22.81 -47.42
CA ARG A 255 -1.22 -21.43 -47.03
C ARG A 255 -2.52 -21.32 -46.24
N GLU A 256 -3.55 -22.09 -46.61
CA GLU A 256 -4.80 -22.15 -45.84
C GLU A 256 -4.58 -22.71 -44.43
N GLY A 257 -3.80 -23.81 -44.29
CA GLY A 257 -3.43 -24.38 -43.00
C GLY A 257 -2.69 -23.39 -42.10
N LEU A 258 -1.68 -22.70 -42.65
CA LEU A 258 -0.93 -21.65 -41.94
C LEU A 258 -1.81 -20.46 -41.55
N ALA A 259 -2.71 -20.01 -42.44
CA ALA A 259 -3.65 -18.93 -42.16
C ALA A 259 -4.61 -19.33 -41.03
N GLY A 260 -5.07 -20.59 -41.01
CA GLY A 260 -5.90 -21.14 -39.95
C GLY A 260 -5.18 -21.17 -38.59
N LEU A 261 -3.89 -21.53 -38.56
CA LEU A 261 -3.07 -21.48 -37.35
C LEU A 261 -2.92 -20.05 -36.80
N GLU A 262 -2.59 -19.09 -37.67
CA GLU A 262 -2.46 -17.68 -37.27
C GLU A 262 -3.77 -17.10 -36.72
N ALA A 263 -4.91 -17.43 -37.35
CA ALA A 263 -6.21 -16.98 -36.89
C ALA A 263 -6.55 -17.49 -35.47
N GLU A 264 -6.28 -18.77 -35.19
CA GLU A 264 -6.50 -19.39 -33.88
C GLU A 264 -5.52 -18.84 -32.82
N TRP A 265 -4.27 -18.61 -33.21
CA TRP A 265 -3.26 -18.00 -32.34
C TRP A 265 -3.64 -16.58 -31.93
N ASP A 266 -4.08 -15.77 -32.89
CA ASP A 266 -4.57 -14.42 -32.65
C ASP A 266 -5.82 -14.42 -31.76
N ALA A 267 -6.73 -15.38 -31.95
CA ALA A 267 -7.90 -15.54 -31.08
C ALA A 267 -7.50 -15.86 -29.63
N LEU A 268 -6.57 -16.81 -29.43
CA LEU A 268 -6.03 -17.15 -28.12
C LEU A 268 -5.36 -15.95 -27.44
N ARG A 269 -4.49 -15.22 -28.15
CA ARG A 269 -3.82 -14.02 -27.62
C ARG A 269 -4.80 -12.92 -27.24
N ARG A 270 -5.84 -12.69 -28.04
CA ARG A 270 -6.90 -11.73 -27.72
C ARG A 270 -7.67 -12.17 -26.47
N CYS A 271 -8.03 -13.44 -26.36
CA CYS A 271 -8.74 -13.99 -25.21
C CYS A 271 -7.90 -13.86 -23.92
N HIS A 272 -6.61 -14.23 -23.98
CA HIS A 272 -5.67 -14.10 -22.87
C HIS A 272 -5.53 -12.64 -22.40
N ARG A 273 -5.22 -11.72 -23.32
CA ARG A 273 -5.06 -10.29 -23.00
C ARG A 273 -6.34 -9.67 -22.43
N SER A 274 -7.49 -9.91 -23.06
CA SER A 274 -8.78 -9.41 -22.59
C SER A 274 -9.08 -9.90 -21.17
N ARG A 275 -8.73 -11.17 -20.86
CA ARG A 275 -8.92 -11.71 -19.52
C ARG A 275 -7.96 -11.10 -18.50
N GLU A 276 -6.69 -10.91 -18.85
CA GLU A 276 -5.71 -10.23 -17.99
C GLU A 276 -6.14 -8.80 -17.66
N GLU A 277 -6.58 -8.03 -18.66
CA GLU A 277 -7.09 -6.66 -18.48
C GLU A 277 -8.32 -6.64 -17.56
N SER A 278 -9.29 -7.53 -17.80
CA SER A 278 -10.49 -7.69 -16.98
C SER A 278 -10.17 -8.03 -15.52
N LEU A 279 -9.25 -8.97 -15.28
CA LEU A 279 -8.81 -9.31 -13.91
C LEU A 279 -8.03 -8.16 -13.26
N GLY A 280 -7.24 -7.42 -14.03
CA GLY A 280 -6.56 -6.21 -13.57
C GLY A 280 -7.53 -5.13 -13.11
N GLN A 281 -8.60 -4.89 -13.87
CA GLN A 281 -9.69 -3.98 -13.48
C GLN A 281 -10.41 -4.47 -12.23
N ALA A 282 -10.78 -5.75 -12.17
CA ALA A 282 -11.44 -6.35 -11.01
C ALA A 282 -10.57 -6.27 -9.73
N ARG A 283 -9.25 -6.48 -9.85
CA ARG A 283 -8.30 -6.34 -8.75
C ARG A 283 -8.24 -4.90 -8.23
N ARG A 284 -8.16 -3.92 -9.13
CA ARG A 284 -8.17 -2.49 -8.76
C ARG A 284 -9.47 -2.11 -8.05
N LEU A 285 -10.61 -2.56 -8.57
CA LEU A 285 -11.92 -2.36 -7.95
C LEU A 285 -11.99 -2.97 -6.55
N GLN A 286 -11.57 -4.23 -6.36
CA GLN A 286 -11.58 -4.87 -5.05
C GLN A 286 -10.63 -4.20 -4.05
N GLY A 287 -9.44 -3.77 -4.50
CA GLY A 287 -8.53 -2.97 -3.69
C GLY A 287 -9.18 -1.66 -3.23
N PHE A 288 -9.80 -0.94 -4.17
CA PHE A 288 -10.55 0.27 -3.88
C PHE A 288 -11.71 0.02 -2.89
N LEU A 289 -12.51 -1.03 -3.06
CA LEU A 289 -13.62 -1.35 -2.15
C LEU A 289 -13.15 -1.67 -0.73
N ARG A 290 -12.00 -2.33 -0.58
CA ARG A 290 -11.35 -2.58 0.71
C ARG A 290 -10.93 -1.27 1.37
N ASP A 291 -10.24 -0.41 0.63
CA ASP A 291 -9.73 0.85 1.14
C ASP A 291 -10.88 1.81 1.49
N LEU A 292 -11.95 1.82 0.69
CA LEU A 292 -13.20 2.52 0.99
C LEU A 292 -13.85 2.00 2.27
N ALA A 293 -13.94 0.69 2.47
CA ALA A 293 -14.49 0.11 3.70
C ALA A 293 -13.64 0.48 4.94
N ALA A 294 -12.32 0.52 4.81
CA ALA A 294 -11.42 0.95 5.88
C ALA A 294 -11.62 2.43 6.23
N LEU A 295 -11.75 3.30 5.22
CA LEU A 295 -12.05 4.72 5.38
C LEU A 295 -13.41 4.93 6.06
N GLN A 296 -14.46 4.21 5.62
CA GLN A 296 -15.79 4.27 6.23
C GLN A 296 -15.74 3.85 7.71
N ALA A 297 -15.04 2.75 8.03
CA ALA A 297 -14.89 2.29 9.41
C ALA A 297 -14.12 3.29 10.29
N TRP A 298 -13.08 3.92 9.75
CA TRP A 298 -12.38 5.02 10.43
C TRP A 298 -13.32 6.21 10.67
N LEU A 299 -14.04 6.64 9.63
CA LEU A 299 -14.95 7.78 9.68
C LEU A 299 -16.03 7.59 10.75
N SER A 300 -16.64 6.40 10.84
CA SER A 300 -17.62 6.08 11.88
C SER A 300 -17.01 6.15 13.29
N ARG A 301 -15.81 5.61 13.51
CA ARG A 301 -15.14 5.67 14.83
C ARG A 301 -14.78 7.10 15.23
N THR A 302 -14.20 7.87 14.30
CA THR A 302 -13.79 9.25 14.54
C THR A 302 -14.98 10.16 14.77
N ARG A 303 -16.10 9.95 14.05
CA ARG A 303 -17.37 10.65 14.29
C ARG A 303 -17.93 10.36 15.67
N ALA A 304 -17.89 9.10 16.12
CA ALA A 304 -18.32 8.75 17.48
C ALA A 304 -17.46 9.44 18.55
N ALA A 305 -16.13 9.49 18.36
CA ALA A 305 -15.23 10.18 19.27
C ALA A 305 -15.45 11.71 19.27
N ALA A 306 -15.55 12.32 18.09
CA ALA A 306 -15.80 13.76 17.93
C ALA A 306 -17.20 14.18 18.41
N GLY A 307 -18.16 13.26 18.42
CA GLY A 307 -19.52 13.45 18.90
C GLY A 307 -19.76 13.11 20.37
N SER A 308 -18.71 12.84 21.17
CA SER A 308 -18.87 12.54 22.60
C SER A 308 -19.63 13.67 23.32
N GLU A 309 -20.59 13.28 24.16
CA GLU A 309 -21.39 14.18 25.00
C GLU A 309 -20.80 14.35 26.41
N ASP A 310 -19.62 13.77 26.70
CA ASP A 310 -19.02 13.79 28.03
C ASP A 310 -18.67 15.22 28.44
N VAL A 311 -19.13 15.66 29.61
CA VAL A 311 -18.87 17.01 30.13
C VAL A 311 -17.70 16.93 31.14
N PRO A 312 -16.58 17.64 30.91
CA PRO A 312 -15.45 17.61 31.84
C PRO A 312 -15.79 18.14 33.24
N ALA A 313 -15.39 17.42 34.29
CA ALA A 313 -15.73 17.77 35.67
C ALA A 313 -14.71 18.70 36.35
N SER A 314 -13.53 18.88 35.74
CA SER A 314 -12.47 19.75 36.25
C SER A 314 -11.73 20.49 35.15
N LEU A 315 -10.97 21.53 35.50
CA LEU A 315 -10.12 22.26 34.57
C LEU A 315 -9.11 21.33 33.86
N ALA A 316 -8.46 20.45 34.62
CA ALA A 316 -7.46 19.53 34.07
C ALA A 316 -8.08 18.52 33.07
N GLU A 317 -9.27 18.01 33.38
CA GLU A 317 -10.02 17.16 32.45
C GLU A 317 -10.44 17.94 31.20
N ALA A 318 -10.95 19.16 31.35
CA ALA A 318 -11.39 20.00 30.23
C ALA A 318 -10.23 20.30 29.27
N GLU A 319 -9.08 20.70 29.79
CA GLU A 319 -7.86 20.93 29.01
C GLU A 319 -7.34 19.63 28.37
N GLY A 320 -7.41 18.50 29.09
CA GLY A 320 -7.04 17.19 28.57
C GLY A 320 -7.90 16.77 27.39
N SER A 321 -9.23 16.85 27.54
CA SER A 321 -10.19 16.55 26.48
C SER A 321 -10.05 17.49 25.29
N LEU A 322 -9.80 18.79 25.51
CA LEU A 322 -9.55 19.75 24.43
C LEU A 322 -8.30 19.38 23.63
N ARG A 323 -7.18 19.08 24.29
CA ARG A 323 -5.95 18.63 23.62
C ARG A 323 -6.16 17.33 22.83
N GLN A 324 -6.91 16.38 23.38
CA GLN A 324 -7.25 15.15 22.66
C GLN A 324 -8.11 15.44 21.42
N HIS A 325 -9.06 16.36 21.52
CA HIS A 325 -9.92 16.76 20.40
C HIS A 325 -9.16 17.52 19.30
N GLU A 326 -8.16 18.32 19.69
CA GLU A 326 -7.21 18.95 18.77
C GLU A 326 -6.33 17.92 18.05
N SER A 327 -5.91 16.85 18.75
CA SER A 327 -5.21 15.72 18.10
C SER A 327 -6.09 15.07 17.02
N LEU A 328 -7.38 14.84 17.29
CA LEU A 328 -8.32 14.34 16.27
C LEU A 328 -8.37 15.25 15.04
N ARG A 329 -8.24 16.58 15.18
CA ARG A 329 -8.21 17.50 14.02
C ARG A 329 -7.03 17.21 13.08
N THR A 330 -5.87 16.88 13.64
CA THR A 330 -4.69 16.54 12.85
C THR A 330 -4.91 15.23 12.07
N GLU A 331 -5.53 14.23 12.70
CA GLU A 331 -5.88 12.97 12.07
C GLU A 331 -6.92 13.16 10.95
N ILE A 332 -7.98 13.93 11.20
CA ILE A 332 -9.01 14.28 10.18
C ILE A 332 -8.35 14.96 8.98
N SER A 333 -7.38 15.84 9.21
CA SER A 333 -6.67 16.54 8.14
C SER A 333 -5.84 15.59 7.28
N HIS A 334 -5.20 14.58 7.89
CA HIS A 334 -4.45 13.54 7.19
C HIS A 334 -5.36 12.71 6.27
N TYR A 335 -6.47 12.19 6.81
CA TYR A 335 -7.46 11.41 6.06
C TYR A 335 -8.21 12.23 5.00
N GLY A 336 -8.12 13.57 5.03
CA GLY A 336 -8.69 14.42 3.99
C GLY A 336 -8.13 14.12 2.60
N ALA A 337 -6.86 13.72 2.49
CA ALA A 337 -6.28 13.26 1.23
C ALA A 337 -6.89 11.93 0.77
N ASP A 338 -7.05 10.97 1.69
CA ASP A 338 -7.62 9.66 1.41
C ASP A 338 -9.09 9.76 0.99
N TYR A 339 -9.88 10.60 1.64
CA TYR A 339 -11.26 10.91 1.24
C TYR A 339 -11.33 11.45 -0.19
N ARG A 340 -10.50 12.44 -0.54
CA ARG A 340 -10.46 13.00 -1.90
C ARG A 340 -10.02 11.96 -2.93
N SER A 341 -9.03 11.14 -2.58
CA SER A 341 -8.54 10.04 -3.41
C SER A 341 -9.63 9.00 -3.66
N ALA A 342 -10.32 8.56 -2.60
CA ALA A 342 -11.43 7.62 -2.68
C ALA A 342 -12.59 8.16 -3.54
N ARG A 343 -12.89 9.45 -3.46
CA ARG A 343 -13.90 10.11 -4.32
C ARG A 343 -13.47 10.19 -5.78
N ALA A 344 -12.21 10.52 -6.04
CA ALA A 344 -11.68 10.55 -7.40
C ALA A 344 -11.70 9.15 -8.04
N ALA A 345 -11.16 8.15 -7.34
CA ALA A 345 -11.15 6.75 -7.78
C ALA A 345 -12.58 6.20 -7.95
N GLY A 346 -13.49 6.51 -7.02
CA GLY A 346 -14.89 6.12 -7.10
C GLY A 346 -15.61 6.67 -8.33
N ARG A 347 -15.36 7.94 -8.68
CA ARG A 347 -15.88 8.55 -9.91
C ARG A 347 -15.31 7.89 -11.17
N GLU A 348 -14.02 7.60 -11.20
CA GLU A 348 -13.39 6.93 -12.35
C GLU A 348 -13.97 5.52 -12.55
N VAL A 349 -14.13 4.77 -11.47
CA VAL A 349 -14.67 3.39 -11.50
C VAL A 349 -16.14 3.34 -11.95
N THR A 350 -16.94 4.34 -11.56
CA THR A 350 -18.37 4.40 -11.88
C THR A 350 -18.69 5.18 -13.16
N ALA A 351 -17.69 5.82 -13.79
CA ALA A 351 -17.88 6.65 -14.96
C ALA A 351 -18.46 5.83 -16.14
N GLY A 352 -19.63 6.25 -16.63
CA GLY A 352 -20.29 5.63 -17.78
C GLY A 352 -20.86 4.23 -17.51
N GLN A 353 -20.85 3.75 -16.27
CA GLN A 353 -21.41 2.45 -15.89
C GLN A 353 -22.81 2.60 -15.29
N THR A 354 -23.75 1.76 -15.73
CA THR A 354 -25.16 1.78 -15.29
C THR A 354 -25.61 0.48 -14.65
N ASP A 355 -24.68 -0.44 -14.35
CA ASP A 355 -25.00 -1.69 -13.70
C ASP A 355 -25.30 -1.48 -12.20
N ALA A 356 -25.99 -2.44 -11.59
CA ALA A 356 -26.43 -2.34 -10.20
C ALA A 356 -25.27 -2.21 -9.19
N GLN A 357 -24.08 -2.75 -9.50
CA GLN A 357 -22.91 -2.62 -8.60
C GLN A 357 -22.38 -1.19 -8.62
N SER A 358 -22.31 -0.57 -9.80
CA SER A 358 -21.94 0.83 -9.95
C SER A 358 -22.92 1.77 -9.23
N LEU A 359 -24.23 1.52 -9.33
CA LEU A 359 -25.24 2.29 -8.59
C LEU A 359 -25.10 2.17 -7.07
N SER A 360 -24.85 0.94 -6.56
CA SER A 360 -24.60 0.72 -5.14
C SER A 360 -23.32 1.43 -4.66
N LEU A 361 -22.27 1.43 -5.48
CA LEU A 361 -21.03 2.14 -5.17
C LEU A 361 -21.25 3.66 -5.12
N LEU A 362 -22.01 4.23 -6.05
CA LEU A 362 -22.38 5.66 -6.03
C LEU A 362 -23.10 6.03 -4.73
N GLN A 363 -24.11 5.25 -4.32
CA GLN A 363 -24.81 5.47 -3.05
C GLN A 363 -23.87 5.42 -1.85
N ARG A 364 -22.90 4.48 -1.85
CA ARG A 364 -21.88 4.41 -0.78
C ARG A 364 -20.96 5.63 -0.77
N LEU A 365 -20.64 6.19 -1.93
CA LEU A 365 -19.83 7.41 -2.06
C LEU A 365 -20.58 8.67 -1.66
N GLU A 366 -21.90 8.73 -1.88
CA GLU A 366 -22.76 9.81 -1.38
C GLU A 366 -22.90 9.74 0.15
N ALA A 367 -23.11 8.53 0.70
CA ALA A 367 -23.11 8.33 2.15
C ALA A 367 -21.78 8.74 2.79
N LEU A 368 -20.65 8.45 2.12
CA LEU A 368 -19.33 8.89 2.56
C LEU A 368 -19.22 10.42 2.63
N ASP A 369 -19.80 11.17 1.68
CA ASP A 369 -19.82 12.64 1.74
C ASP A 369 -20.62 13.14 2.93
N ALA A 370 -21.84 12.61 3.09
CA ALA A 370 -22.72 13.02 4.18
C ALA A 370 -22.06 12.75 5.55
N ASP A 371 -21.41 11.59 5.70
CA ASP A 371 -20.68 11.26 6.92
C ASP A 371 -19.44 12.14 7.12
N TRP A 372 -18.75 12.55 6.05
CA TRP A 372 -17.58 13.42 6.11
C TRP A 372 -17.95 14.86 6.51
N GLU A 373 -19.02 15.41 5.93
CA GLU A 373 -19.56 16.73 6.30
C GLU A 373 -20.04 16.74 7.74
N GLU A 374 -20.77 15.69 8.13
CA GLU A 374 -21.27 15.54 9.48
C GLU A 374 -20.15 15.39 10.51
N LEU A 375 -19.05 14.69 10.18
CA LEU A 375 -17.85 14.64 11.02
C LEU A 375 -17.31 16.07 11.29
N GLY A 376 -17.21 16.91 10.25
CA GLY A 376 -16.80 18.29 10.41
C GLY A 376 -17.72 19.06 11.35
N ARG A 377 -19.04 18.92 11.16
CA ARG A 377 -20.05 19.59 12.00
C ARG A 377 -20.00 19.15 13.47
N VAL A 378 -19.91 17.85 13.75
CA VAL A 378 -19.83 17.35 15.14
C VAL A 378 -18.51 17.73 15.81
N TRP A 379 -17.40 17.73 15.05
CA TRP A 379 -16.10 18.15 15.57
C TRP A 379 -16.11 19.63 15.99
N GLU A 380 -16.64 20.53 15.14
CA GLU A 380 -16.76 21.96 15.47
C GLU A 380 -17.67 22.21 16.67
N LYS A 381 -18.81 21.51 16.73
CA LYS A 381 -19.73 21.58 17.88
C LYS A 381 -19.01 21.18 19.17
N ARG A 382 -18.28 20.07 19.16
CA ARG A 382 -17.54 19.57 20.32
C ARG A 382 -16.38 20.48 20.72
N GLN A 383 -15.66 21.04 19.76
CA GLN A 383 -14.58 22.01 20.00
C GLN A 383 -15.12 23.23 20.77
N ARG A 384 -16.27 23.78 20.35
CA ARG A 384 -16.92 24.89 21.07
C ARG A 384 -17.30 24.49 22.50
N LEU A 385 -17.91 23.32 22.68
CA LEU A 385 -18.32 22.84 24.02
C LEU A 385 -17.13 22.65 24.96
N LEU A 386 -16.02 22.09 24.48
CA LEU A 386 -14.81 21.89 25.27
C LEU A 386 -14.14 23.22 25.62
N ALA A 387 -14.06 24.17 24.67
CA ALA A 387 -13.56 25.52 24.94
C ALA A 387 -14.39 26.25 26.00
N GLN A 388 -15.73 26.16 25.91
CA GLN A 388 -16.65 26.69 26.91
C GLN A 388 -16.45 26.03 28.28
N ALA A 389 -16.25 24.70 28.34
CA ALA A 389 -15.98 23.99 29.58
C ALA A 389 -14.67 24.44 30.24
N VAL A 390 -13.59 24.62 29.46
CA VAL A 390 -12.31 25.17 29.97
C VAL A 390 -12.55 26.57 30.54
N ALA A 391 -13.22 27.45 29.78
CA ALA A 391 -13.49 28.82 30.22
C ALA A 391 -14.37 28.87 31.49
N PHE A 392 -15.36 27.99 31.60
CA PHE A 392 -16.19 27.82 32.80
C PHE A 392 -15.36 27.40 34.03
N HIS A 393 -14.48 26.40 33.90
CA HIS A 393 -13.65 25.95 35.02
C HIS A 393 -12.60 26.99 35.43
N VAL A 394 -12.07 27.77 34.49
CA VAL A 394 -11.24 28.96 34.78
C VAL A 394 -12.05 30.00 35.56
N PHE A 395 -13.28 30.29 35.13
CA PHE A 395 -14.18 31.20 35.84
C PHE A 395 -14.46 30.73 37.27
N LEU A 396 -14.76 29.45 37.52
CA LEU A 396 -14.98 28.93 38.87
C LEU A 396 -13.74 29.07 39.77
N ARG A 397 -12.55 28.79 39.22
CA ARG A 397 -11.29 28.98 39.95
C ARG A 397 -11.12 30.43 40.38
N ASP A 398 -11.37 31.36 39.48
CA ASP A 398 -11.21 32.80 39.73
C ASP A 398 -12.30 33.33 40.67
N ALA A 399 -13.54 32.82 40.53
CA ALA A 399 -14.64 33.10 41.45
C ALA A 399 -14.30 32.70 42.88
N LYS A 400 -13.74 31.51 43.09
CA LYS A 400 -13.32 31.06 44.42
C LYS A 400 -12.29 32.01 45.06
N GLN A 401 -11.39 32.60 44.28
CA GLN A 401 -10.42 33.57 44.79
C GLN A 401 -11.08 34.89 45.18
N VAL A 402 -12.02 35.37 44.38
CA VAL A 402 -12.80 36.59 44.67
C VAL A 402 -13.67 36.37 45.90
N GLU A 403 -14.45 35.29 45.96
CA GLU A 403 -15.31 34.94 47.10
C GLU A 403 -14.52 34.80 48.40
N GLY A 404 -13.31 34.23 48.35
CA GLY A 404 -12.42 34.16 49.51
C GLY A 404 -11.93 35.54 49.97
N THR A 405 -11.76 36.49 49.06
CA THR A 405 -11.43 37.88 49.38
C THR A 405 -12.62 38.61 49.99
N LEU A 406 -13.80 38.46 49.40
CA LEU A 406 -15.06 39.01 49.95
C LEU A 406 -15.33 38.46 51.35
N GLY A 407 -15.13 37.16 51.59
CA GLY A 407 -15.29 36.55 52.91
C GLY A 407 -14.35 37.13 53.97
N LYS A 408 -13.09 37.43 53.60
CA LYS A 408 -12.15 38.13 54.51
C LYS A 408 -12.62 39.55 54.81
N GLN A 409 -13.11 40.26 53.80
CA GLN A 409 -13.63 41.63 53.94
C GLN A 409 -14.87 41.68 54.86
N GLU A 410 -15.82 40.78 54.66
CA GLU A 410 -17.00 40.61 55.52
C GLU A 410 -16.58 40.35 56.96
N HIS A 411 -15.62 39.45 57.17
CA HIS A 411 -15.08 39.16 58.50
C HIS A 411 -14.45 40.40 59.14
N THR A 412 -13.64 41.17 58.41
CA THR A 412 -13.03 42.41 58.93
C THR A 412 -14.09 43.41 59.39
N LEU A 413 -15.13 43.64 58.59
CA LEU A 413 -16.22 44.56 58.93
C LEU A 413 -16.99 44.10 60.18
N ALA A 414 -17.29 42.81 60.28
CA ALA A 414 -18.03 42.25 61.42
C ALA A 414 -17.26 42.36 62.76
N HIS A 415 -15.93 42.37 62.72
CA HIS A 415 -15.07 42.40 63.91
C HIS A 415 -14.41 43.77 64.16
N THR A 416 -14.89 44.83 63.50
CA THR A 416 -14.40 46.18 63.78
C THR A 416 -15.11 46.71 65.02
N GLU A 417 -14.34 46.95 66.09
CA GLU A 417 -14.85 47.45 67.38
C GLU A 417 -14.97 48.97 67.41
N MET A 418 -15.79 49.49 68.34
CA MET A 418 -15.96 50.92 68.61
C MET A 418 -15.04 51.33 69.78
N PRO A 419 -13.92 52.04 69.54
CA PRO A 419 -12.97 52.34 70.60
C PRO A 419 -13.51 53.36 71.61
N GLY A 420 -13.03 53.28 72.86
CA GLY A 420 -13.40 54.20 73.95
C GLY A 420 -12.40 55.34 74.19
N THR A 421 -11.49 55.59 73.25
CA THR A 421 -10.49 56.67 73.34
C THR A 421 -10.37 57.39 72.00
N VAL A 422 -10.04 58.69 72.03
CA VAL A 422 -9.87 59.50 70.81
C VAL A 422 -8.82 58.92 69.86
N PRO A 423 -7.59 58.56 70.31
CA PRO A 423 -6.60 57.99 69.41
C PRO A 423 -7.03 56.64 68.83
N GLY A 424 -7.77 55.83 69.62
CA GLY A 424 -8.33 54.57 69.15
C GLY A 424 -9.39 54.78 68.07
N ALA A 425 -10.33 55.69 68.30
CA ALA A 425 -11.41 56.00 67.37
C ALA A 425 -10.87 56.60 66.05
N GLU A 426 -9.87 57.50 66.13
CA GLU A 426 -9.20 58.07 64.96
C GLU A 426 -8.48 56.99 64.15
N ALA A 427 -7.75 56.09 64.82
CA ALA A 427 -7.09 54.95 64.17
C ALA A 427 -8.10 53.99 63.51
N ALA A 428 -9.26 53.77 64.12
CA ALA A 428 -10.32 52.94 63.54
C ALA A 428 -10.95 53.58 62.30
N VAL A 429 -11.22 54.89 62.32
CA VAL A 429 -11.69 55.66 61.15
C VAL A 429 -10.68 55.54 60.00
N ARG A 430 -9.41 55.85 60.26
CA ARG A 430 -8.34 55.78 59.25
C ARG A 430 -8.19 54.37 58.66
N ARG A 431 -8.22 53.33 59.52
CA ARG A 431 -8.13 51.94 59.06
C ARG A 431 -9.28 51.56 58.13
N LEU A 432 -10.49 52.06 58.40
CA LEU A 432 -11.65 51.79 57.54
C LEU A 432 -11.63 52.61 56.24
N GLU A 433 -11.07 53.81 56.25
CA GLU A 433 -10.81 54.59 55.02
C GLU A 433 -9.77 53.89 54.13
N GLU A 434 -8.68 53.38 54.71
CA GLU A 434 -7.70 52.55 54.02
C GLU A 434 -8.34 51.26 53.46
N PHE A 435 -9.24 50.63 54.22
CA PHE A 435 -10.02 49.48 53.76
C PHE A 435 -10.94 49.82 52.58
N LEU A 436 -11.62 50.97 52.58
CA LEU A 436 -12.45 51.43 51.47
C LEU A 436 -11.61 51.71 50.22
N GLY A 437 -10.44 52.32 50.36
CA GLY A 437 -9.48 52.46 49.26
C GLY A 437 -9.03 51.11 48.69
N ALA A 438 -8.76 50.13 49.55
CA ALA A 438 -8.46 48.76 49.13
C ALA A 438 -9.65 48.08 48.43
N LEU A 439 -10.89 48.34 48.87
CA LEU A 439 -12.10 47.86 48.24
C LEU A 439 -12.27 48.45 46.82
N ASP A 440 -12.03 49.75 46.65
CA ASP A 440 -12.11 50.44 45.36
C ASP A 440 -11.05 49.90 44.37
N THR A 441 -9.80 49.76 44.81
CA THR A 441 -8.75 49.16 43.96
C THR A 441 -9.04 47.69 43.63
N GLY A 442 -9.68 46.95 44.55
CA GLY A 442 -10.09 45.56 44.35
C GLY A 442 -11.34 45.38 43.48
N ALA A 443 -12.12 46.44 43.24
CA ALA A 443 -13.38 46.38 42.49
C ALA A 443 -13.18 45.94 41.04
N GLU A 444 -12.04 46.29 40.42
CA GLU A 444 -11.71 45.86 39.06
C GLU A 444 -11.57 44.34 38.94
N ARG A 445 -11.13 43.63 40.00
CA ARG A 445 -11.09 42.16 40.00
C ARG A 445 -12.48 41.54 40.02
N VAL A 446 -13.38 42.13 40.81
CA VAL A 446 -14.79 41.70 40.86
C VAL A 446 -15.43 41.93 39.49
N ARG A 447 -15.23 43.11 38.90
CA ARG A 447 -15.73 43.47 37.58
C ARG A 447 -15.21 42.56 36.48
N ALA A 448 -13.91 42.28 36.46
CA ALA A 448 -13.31 41.38 35.47
C ALA A 448 -13.90 39.96 35.54
N LEU A 449 -14.15 39.46 36.76
CA LEU A 449 -14.80 38.17 36.96
C LEU A 449 -16.26 38.20 36.47
N THR A 450 -17.03 39.24 36.80
CA THR A 450 -18.43 39.34 36.39
C THR A 450 -18.58 39.55 34.89
N ASP A 451 -17.70 40.31 34.26
CA ASP A 451 -17.63 40.45 32.81
C ASP A 451 -17.29 39.11 32.13
N THR A 452 -16.39 38.32 32.72
CA THR A 452 -16.09 36.96 32.24
C THR A 452 -17.31 36.04 32.37
N GLY A 453 -18.01 36.10 33.50
CA GLY A 453 -19.25 35.36 33.71
C GLY A 453 -20.35 35.76 32.73
N ARG A 454 -20.53 37.06 32.46
CA ARG A 454 -21.49 37.57 31.47
C ARG A 454 -21.18 37.09 30.05
N LYS A 455 -19.91 37.10 29.64
CA LYS A 455 -19.49 36.52 28.35
C LYS A 455 -19.85 35.04 28.25
N LEU A 456 -19.62 34.25 29.31
CA LEU A 456 -20.00 32.84 29.35
C LEU A 456 -21.52 32.64 29.27
N LEU A 457 -22.31 33.56 29.83
CA LEU A 457 -23.78 33.54 29.71
C LEU A 457 -24.24 33.86 28.28
N ASP A 458 -23.62 34.86 27.63
CA ASP A 458 -23.90 35.24 26.25
C ASP A 458 -23.58 34.11 25.26
N GLU A 459 -22.49 33.39 25.51
CA GLU A 459 -22.09 32.22 24.71
C GLU A 459 -23.01 31.00 24.92
N GLY A 460 -23.79 31.00 26.00
CA GLY A 460 -24.67 29.93 26.43
C GLY A 460 -23.92 28.67 26.87
N GLY A 461 -24.67 27.64 27.29
CA GLY A 461 -24.11 26.33 27.59
C GLY A 461 -24.74 25.63 28.78
N VAL A 462 -24.26 24.43 29.07
CA VAL A 462 -24.78 23.54 30.13
C VAL A 462 -24.59 24.11 31.54
N HIS A 463 -23.65 25.03 31.72
CA HIS A 463 -23.29 25.61 33.02
C HIS A 463 -23.82 27.03 33.25
N ALA A 464 -24.68 27.54 32.36
CA ALA A 464 -25.15 28.92 32.39
C ALA A 464 -25.84 29.29 33.72
N GLU A 465 -26.66 28.41 34.29
CA GLU A 465 -27.31 28.65 35.58
C GLU A 465 -26.28 28.86 36.69
N LYS A 466 -25.26 27.99 36.76
CA LYS A 466 -24.24 28.09 37.78
C LYS A 466 -23.41 29.37 37.66
N VAL A 467 -23.07 29.76 36.44
CA VAL A 467 -22.37 31.03 36.18
C VAL A 467 -23.21 32.21 36.65
N ARG A 468 -24.52 32.21 36.35
CA ARG A 468 -25.45 33.26 36.78
C ARG A 468 -25.50 33.40 38.30
N GLU A 469 -25.70 32.30 39.01
CA GLU A 469 -25.72 32.28 40.48
C GLU A 469 -24.45 32.89 41.07
N THR A 470 -23.28 32.49 40.53
CA THR A 470 -21.99 32.98 41.02
C THR A 470 -21.80 34.47 40.75
N VAL A 471 -22.15 34.95 39.55
CA VAL A 471 -22.08 36.38 39.20
C VAL A 471 -22.98 37.20 40.13
N GLU A 472 -24.24 36.82 40.26
CA GLU A 472 -25.22 37.53 41.11
C GLU A 472 -24.79 37.54 42.58
N SER A 473 -24.29 36.40 43.08
CA SER A 473 -23.78 36.27 44.45
C SER A 473 -22.58 37.20 44.71
N VAL A 474 -21.59 37.19 43.81
CA VAL A 474 -20.39 38.02 43.94
C VAL A 474 -20.72 39.50 43.86
N GLU A 475 -21.56 39.92 42.91
CA GLU A 475 -22.00 41.32 42.77
C GLU A 475 -22.77 41.79 44.01
N SER A 476 -23.73 40.99 44.47
CA SER A 476 -24.54 41.30 45.66
C SER A 476 -23.69 41.44 46.91
N ARG A 477 -22.76 40.50 47.14
CA ARG A 477 -21.86 40.53 48.31
C ARG A 477 -20.91 41.72 48.25
N HIS A 478 -20.30 41.99 47.09
CA HIS A 478 -19.41 43.14 46.94
C HIS A 478 -20.13 44.47 47.22
N GLN A 479 -21.34 44.64 46.71
CA GLN A 479 -22.16 45.82 46.96
C GLN A 479 -22.52 45.97 48.45
N LYS A 480 -22.95 44.89 49.10
CA LYS A 480 -23.26 44.89 50.55
C LYS A 480 -22.06 45.22 51.42
N ILE A 481 -20.87 44.69 51.08
CA ILE A 481 -19.62 45.01 51.79
C ILE A 481 -19.31 46.49 51.68
N ARG A 482 -19.48 47.09 50.49
CA ARG A 482 -19.28 48.52 50.27
C ARG A 482 -20.23 49.35 51.13
N GLU A 483 -21.51 49.05 51.09
CA GLU A 483 -22.53 49.75 51.87
C GLU A 483 -22.28 49.63 53.38
N SER A 484 -22.00 48.42 53.86
CA SER A 484 -21.70 48.16 55.28
C SER A 484 -20.44 48.86 55.75
N ALA A 485 -19.41 48.93 54.91
CA ALA A 485 -18.17 49.66 55.21
C ALA A 485 -18.42 51.18 55.29
N GLN A 486 -19.23 51.73 54.39
CA GLN A 486 -19.61 53.15 54.43
C GLN A 486 -20.45 53.50 55.66
N GLU A 487 -21.41 52.65 56.01
CA GLU A 487 -22.23 52.81 57.22
C GLU A 487 -21.37 52.72 58.49
N LEU A 488 -20.48 51.72 58.57
CA LEU A 488 -19.55 51.59 59.67
C LEU A 488 -18.60 52.79 59.78
N LEU A 489 -18.15 53.38 58.66
CA LEU A 489 -17.34 54.59 58.66
C LEU A 489 -18.10 55.77 59.25
N GLY A 490 -19.37 55.94 58.90
CA GLY A 490 -20.24 56.93 59.52
C GLY A 490 -20.30 56.75 61.04
N ARG A 491 -20.58 55.53 61.50
CA ARG A 491 -20.65 55.22 62.94
C ARG A 491 -19.32 55.45 63.66
N LEU A 492 -18.18 55.10 63.05
CA LEU A 492 -16.86 55.33 63.64
C LEU A 492 -16.51 56.81 63.72
N ARG A 493 -16.89 57.62 62.72
CA ARG A 493 -16.73 59.08 62.77
C ARG A 493 -17.58 59.70 63.88
N ASP A 494 -18.84 59.27 64.00
CA ASP A 494 -19.73 59.70 65.09
C ASP A 494 -19.16 59.33 66.46
N ASN A 495 -18.58 58.13 66.60
CA ASN A 495 -17.89 57.72 67.82
C ASN A 495 -16.62 58.53 68.09
N TRP A 496 -15.84 58.87 67.07
CA TRP A 496 -14.67 59.73 67.24
C TRP A 496 -15.07 61.13 67.74
N GLU A 497 -16.12 61.73 67.17
CA GLU A 497 -16.67 63.02 67.64
C GLU A 497 -17.15 62.92 69.10
N LEU A 498 -17.82 61.82 69.46
CA LEU A 498 -18.21 61.55 70.85
C LEU A 498 -17.00 61.43 71.78
N GLN A 499 -16.00 60.62 71.42
CA GLN A 499 -14.81 60.42 72.26
C GLN A 499 -14.07 61.74 72.47
N LYS A 500 -14.01 62.60 71.44
CA LYS A 500 -13.41 63.92 71.54
C LYS A 500 -14.17 64.79 72.54
N PHE A 501 -15.50 64.88 72.39
CA PHE A 501 -16.36 65.61 73.34
C PHE A 501 -16.22 65.07 74.78
N LEU A 502 -16.18 63.74 74.97
CA LEU A 502 -16.00 63.13 76.28
C LEU A 502 -14.62 63.42 76.87
N GLN A 503 -13.57 63.42 76.05
CA GLN A 503 -12.22 63.81 76.45
C GLN A 503 -12.17 65.28 76.90
N ASP A 504 -12.70 66.20 76.08
CA ASP A 504 -12.76 67.64 76.41
C ASP A 504 -13.56 67.87 77.72
N GLY A 505 -14.66 67.14 77.90
CA GLY A 505 -15.41 67.14 79.16
C GLY A 505 -14.67 66.51 80.33
N GLN A 506 -13.81 65.53 80.10
CA GLN A 506 -12.96 64.96 81.13
C GLN A 506 -11.85 65.93 81.55
N GLU A 507 -11.27 66.68 80.61
CA GLU A 507 -10.32 67.75 80.92
C GLU A 507 -10.97 68.83 81.80
N LEU A 508 -12.19 69.27 81.45
CA LEU A 508 -12.94 70.21 82.28
C LEU A 508 -13.26 69.63 83.66
N THR A 509 -13.62 68.35 83.73
CA THR A 509 -13.87 67.65 85.01
C THR A 509 -12.63 67.62 85.89
N LEU A 510 -11.46 67.31 85.31
CA LEU A 510 -10.18 67.31 86.02
C LEU A 510 -9.86 68.71 86.54
N TRP A 511 -9.99 69.73 85.69
CA TRP A 511 -9.81 71.12 86.10
C TRP A 511 -10.76 71.52 87.23
N LEU A 512 -12.06 71.22 87.13
CA LEU A 512 -13.04 71.49 88.18
C LEU A 512 -12.71 70.78 89.49
N ASN A 513 -12.26 69.52 89.42
CA ASN A 513 -11.86 68.76 90.60
C ASN A 513 -10.58 69.32 91.25
N GLU A 514 -9.66 69.90 90.48
CA GLU A 514 -8.51 70.63 91.03
C GLU A 514 -8.95 71.94 91.71
N LYS A 515 -9.95 72.64 91.15
CA LYS A 515 -10.46 73.93 91.69
C LYS A 515 -11.41 73.76 92.87
N LEU A 516 -12.13 72.64 92.97
CA LEU A 516 -13.12 72.40 94.03
C LEU A 516 -12.53 72.47 95.46
N PRO A 517 -11.37 71.86 95.77
CA PRO A 517 -10.71 72.04 97.07
C PRO A 517 -10.33 73.49 97.35
N VAL A 518 -9.86 74.24 96.34
CA VAL A 518 -9.51 75.66 96.47
C VAL A 518 -10.74 76.51 96.80
N ALA A 519 -11.89 76.18 96.20
CA ALA A 519 -13.18 76.81 96.48
C ALA A 519 -13.70 76.47 97.89
N ARG A 520 -13.47 75.24 98.37
CA ARG A 520 -13.90 74.75 99.69
C ARG A 520 -12.93 75.07 100.84
N ASP A 521 -11.76 75.61 100.54
CA ASP A 521 -10.73 75.90 101.53
C ASP A 521 -11.19 77.01 102.49
N VAL A 522 -11.40 76.64 103.76
CA VAL A 522 -11.79 77.52 104.87
C VAL A 522 -10.60 78.05 105.70
N SER A 523 -9.37 77.86 105.23
CA SER A 523 -8.14 78.30 105.93
C SER A 523 -7.99 79.83 106.11
N TYR A 524 -9.01 80.62 105.80
CA TYR A 524 -9.09 82.03 106.14
C TYR A 524 -9.59 82.26 107.58
N GLU A 525 -10.37 81.32 108.14
CA GLU A 525 -10.86 81.37 109.51
C GLU A 525 -9.67 81.31 110.49
N GLY A 526 -9.41 82.43 111.20
CA GLY A 526 -8.32 82.54 112.18
C GLY A 526 -6.98 83.09 111.64
N THR A 527 -6.92 83.58 110.40
CA THR A 527 -5.70 84.21 109.84
C THR A 527 -5.66 85.72 110.07
N ARG A 528 -4.45 86.30 110.22
CA ARG A 528 -4.26 87.77 110.34
C ARG A 528 -4.23 88.49 108.98
N ASP A 529 -4.01 87.77 107.88
CA ASP A 529 -3.92 88.30 106.51
C ASP A 529 -5.22 88.04 105.72
N LEU A 530 -6.32 88.60 106.22
CA LEU A 530 -7.63 88.50 105.57
C LEU A 530 -7.67 89.22 104.22
N GLN A 531 -6.96 90.35 104.09
CA GLN A 531 -6.90 91.12 102.85
C GLN A 531 -6.19 90.34 101.73
N GLY A 532 -5.07 89.66 102.01
CA GLY A 532 -4.39 88.80 101.04
C GLY A 532 -5.22 87.57 100.65
N LYS A 533 -5.97 86.97 101.60
CA LYS A 533 -6.92 85.88 101.31
C LYS A 533 -8.10 86.34 100.46
N TRP A 534 -8.64 87.54 100.72
CA TRP A 534 -9.68 88.17 99.91
C TRP A 534 -9.20 88.41 98.47
N GLN A 535 -8.00 88.98 98.28
CA GLN A 535 -7.44 89.20 96.95
C GLN A 535 -7.22 87.89 96.18
N LYS A 536 -6.73 86.82 96.83
CA LYS A 536 -6.60 85.49 96.20
C LYS A 536 -7.96 84.88 95.85
N HIS A 537 -8.98 85.08 96.70
CA HIS A 537 -10.34 84.67 96.39
C HIS A 537 -10.96 85.47 95.23
N GLN A 538 -10.69 86.78 95.16
CA GLN A 538 -11.08 87.64 94.04
C GLN A 538 -10.40 87.21 92.74
N ALA A 539 -9.13 86.82 92.78
CA ALA A 539 -8.42 86.26 91.63
C ALA A 539 -8.99 84.90 91.20
N PHE A 540 -9.31 84.01 92.15
CA PHE A 540 -9.93 82.71 91.86
C PHE A 540 -11.35 82.84 91.28
N THR A 541 -12.15 83.79 91.77
CA THR A 541 -13.49 84.07 91.23
C THR A 541 -13.42 84.71 89.84
N ALA A 542 -12.43 85.57 89.59
CA ALA A 542 -12.16 86.07 88.24
C ALA A 542 -11.68 84.94 87.29
N GLU A 543 -10.86 84.00 87.76
CA GLU A 543 -10.43 82.81 87.01
C GLU A 543 -11.62 81.89 86.67
N LEU A 544 -12.51 81.63 87.64
CA LEU A 544 -13.76 80.89 87.42
C LEU A 544 -14.65 81.60 86.39
N ALA A 545 -14.82 82.92 86.51
CA ALA A 545 -15.61 83.70 85.56
C ALA A 545 -15.01 83.69 84.14
N ALA A 546 -13.68 83.78 84.02
CA ALA A 546 -12.98 83.73 82.73
C ALA A 546 -13.11 82.36 82.05
N ASN A 547 -13.14 81.28 82.84
CA ASN A 547 -13.26 79.91 82.32
C ASN A 547 -14.71 79.44 82.15
N ARG A 548 -15.71 80.24 82.53
CA ARG A 548 -17.13 79.93 82.31
C ARG A 548 -17.45 79.68 80.83
N GLY A 549 -16.77 80.41 79.94
CA GLY A 549 -16.86 80.21 78.50
C GLY A 549 -16.43 78.81 78.03
N TRP A 550 -15.60 78.08 78.80
CA TRP A 550 -15.22 76.70 78.48
C TRP A 550 -16.40 75.73 78.68
N LEU A 551 -17.14 75.85 79.79
CA LEU A 551 -18.36 75.08 80.01
C LEU A 551 -19.42 75.42 78.96
N GLU A 552 -19.66 76.71 78.72
CA GLU A 552 -20.67 77.16 77.75
C GLU A 552 -20.33 76.71 76.31
N ALA A 553 -19.04 76.74 75.93
CA ALA A 553 -18.58 76.23 74.64
C ALA A 553 -18.78 74.71 74.55
N LEU A 554 -18.40 73.96 75.57
CA LEU A 554 -18.55 72.49 75.59
C LEU A 554 -20.03 72.09 75.57
N GLU A 555 -20.90 72.78 76.29
CA GLU A 555 -22.34 72.56 76.24
C GLU A 555 -22.92 72.87 74.86
N LYS A 556 -22.46 73.96 74.23
CA LYS A 556 -22.87 74.31 72.87
C LYS A 556 -22.41 73.25 71.87
N ASP A 557 -21.18 72.76 71.99
CA ASP A 557 -20.63 71.70 71.16
C ASP A 557 -21.38 70.39 71.39
N GLY A 558 -21.71 70.06 72.64
CA GLY A 558 -22.57 68.94 73.00
C GLY A 558 -23.99 69.05 72.44
N GLU A 559 -24.62 70.22 72.54
CA GLU A 559 -25.94 70.45 71.93
C GLU A 559 -25.90 70.31 70.40
N GLN A 560 -24.85 70.80 69.76
CA GLN A 560 -24.65 70.63 68.32
C GLN A 560 -24.47 69.16 67.95
N LEU A 561 -23.62 68.43 68.69
CA LEU A 561 -23.41 67.00 68.49
C LEU A 561 -24.71 66.20 68.70
N ALA A 562 -25.47 66.50 69.75
CA ALA A 562 -26.76 65.87 70.03
C ALA A 562 -27.82 66.16 68.96
N ARG A 563 -27.83 67.38 68.40
CA ARG A 563 -28.73 67.75 67.28
C ARG A 563 -28.33 67.07 65.98
N ALA A 564 -27.03 67.05 65.68
CA ALA A 564 -26.50 66.45 64.47
C ALA A 564 -26.59 64.91 64.51
N ARG A 565 -26.50 64.31 65.70
CA ARG A 565 -26.49 62.87 65.96
C ARG A 565 -27.43 62.51 67.12
N PRO A 566 -28.74 62.35 66.85
CA PRO A 566 -29.73 62.05 67.88
C PRO A 566 -29.43 60.78 68.70
N ALA A 567 -28.79 59.78 68.10
CA ALA A 567 -28.40 58.54 68.78
C ALA A 567 -27.39 58.75 69.92
N LEU A 568 -26.58 59.82 69.85
CA LEU A 568 -25.58 60.16 70.86
C LEU A 568 -26.13 61.13 71.92
N ALA A 569 -27.29 61.73 71.67
CA ALA A 569 -27.84 62.81 72.49
C ALA A 569 -27.99 62.41 73.97
N GLY A 570 -28.35 61.16 74.27
CA GLY A 570 -28.45 60.67 75.64
C GLY A 570 -27.12 60.75 76.41
N GLN A 571 -26.03 60.27 75.80
CA GLN A 571 -24.69 60.28 76.41
C GLN A 571 -24.15 61.71 76.54
N VAL A 572 -24.33 62.52 75.48
CA VAL A 572 -23.87 63.91 75.46
C VAL A 572 -24.62 64.78 76.48
N THR A 573 -25.95 64.62 76.56
CA THR A 573 -26.78 65.38 77.52
C THR A 573 -26.45 64.98 78.96
N ALA A 574 -26.29 63.69 79.24
CA ALA A 574 -25.88 63.22 80.56
C ALA A 574 -24.55 63.84 80.98
N ARG A 575 -23.55 63.84 80.08
CA ARG A 575 -22.25 64.45 80.35
C ARG A 575 -22.33 65.96 80.58
N CYS A 576 -23.12 66.68 79.79
CA CYS A 576 -23.35 68.11 80.01
C CYS A 576 -23.99 68.39 81.38
N GLN A 577 -24.98 67.57 81.79
CA GLN A 577 -25.62 67.69 83.10
C GLN A 577 -24.65 67.44 84.25
N GLU A 578 -23.79 66.43 84.13
CA GLU A 578 -22.72 66.15 85.11
C GLU A 578 -21.78 67.35 85.26
N LEU A 579 -21.33 67.93 84.15
CA LEU A 579 -20.43 69.09 84.14
C LEU A 579 -21.09 70.33 84.72
N ARG A 580 -22.36 70.61 84.38
CA ARG A 580 -23.17 71.68 84.99
C ARG A 580 -23.25 71.53 86.51
N ALA A 581 -23.54 70.31 86.97
CA ALA A 581 -23.65 70.03 88.39
C ALA A 581 -22.31 70.23 89.12
N LEU A 582 -21.19 69.76 88.53
CA LEU A 582 -19.85 69.97 89.09
C LEU A 582 -19.45 71.45 89.11
N TRP A 583 -19.72 72.18 88.02
CA TRP A 583 -19.46 73.61 87.92
C TRP A 583 -20.25 74.39 88.97
N ALA A 584 -21.56 74.14 89.10
CA ALA A 584 -22.41 74.76 90.10
C ALA A 584 -21.95 74.46 91.53
N GLN A 585 -21.40 73.26 91.79
CA GLN A 585 -20.79 72.95 93.09
C GLN A 585 -19.55 73.79 93.38
N VAL A 586 -18.67 73.99 92.39
CA VAL A 586 -17.49 74.86 92.54
C VAL A 586 -17.90 76.31 92.74
N GLU A 587 -18.86 76.82 91.96
CA GLU A 587 -19.39 78.18 92.10
C GLU A 587 -20.06 78.38 93.47
N ALA A 588 -20.87 77.43 93.95
CA ALA A 588 -21.51 77.50 95.25
C ALA A 588 -20.49 77.48 96.40
N ALA A 589 -19.46 76.63 96.30
CA ALA A 589 -18.37 76.58 97.27
C ALA A 589 -17.57 77.89 97.27
N ALA A 590 -17.25 78.44 96.10
CA ALA A 590 -16.58 79.73 95.97
C ALA A 590 -17.42 80.86 96.58
N ALA A 591 -18.72 80.91 96.29
CA ALA A 591 -19.63 81.91 96.86
C ALA A 591 -19.76 81.79 98.39
N ALA A 592 -19.78 80.57 98.92
CA ALA A 592 -19.78 80.33 100.36
C ALA A 592 -18.48 80.83 101.02
N LYS A 593 -17.33 80.52 100.42
CA LYS A 593 -16.03 81.06 100.85
C LYS A 593 -15.97 82.58 100.78
N GLY A 594 -16.55 83.19 99.74
CA GLY A 594 -16.65 84.65 99.61
C GLY A 594 -17.51 85.29 100.70
N ARG A 595 -18.64 84.68 101.06
CA ARG A 595 -19.47 85.12 102.20
C ARG A 595 -18.71 85.00 103.53
N GLY A 596 -18.10 83.85 103.79
CA GLY A 596 -17.32 83.64 105.01
C GLY A 596 -16.12 84.58 105.14
N LEU A 597 -15.44 84.90 104.03
CA LEU A 597 -14.37 85.90 104.01
C LEU A 597 -14.88 87.33 104.25
N ALA A 598 -16.09 87.67 103.78
CA ALA A 598 -16.71 88.98 104.01
C ALA A 598 -17.24 89.11 105.45
N GLU A 599 -17.63 88.01 106.09
CA GLU A 599 -18.04 87.96 107.51
C GLU A 599 -16.83 87.95 108.46
N ALA A 600 -15.68 87.45 108.02
CA ALA A 600 -14.44 87.38 108.81
C ALA A 600 -13.57 88.65 108.72
N ALA A 601 -13.80 89.50 107.71
CA ALA A 601 -13.14 90.81 107.51
C ALA A 601 -13.85 91.92 108.28
#